data_AF-A0A6L3NDB5-F1
#
_entry.id   AF-A0A6L3NDB5-F1
#
_cell.length_a   1.000
_cell.length_b   1.000
_cell.length_c   1.000
_cell.angle_alpha   90.00
_cell.angle_beta   90.00
_cell.angle_gamma   90.00
#
_symmetry.space_group_name_H-M   'P 1'
#
loop_
_entity.id
_entity.type
_entity.pdbx_description
1 polymer ?
#
loop_
_entity_poly.entity_id
_entity_poly.type
_entity_poly.pdbx_seq_one_letter_code
_entity_poly.pdbx_strand_id
1 'polypeptide(L)'
;MVSLKRALAAHGVTSLFVLLWSSGAIFAELGLRHASAFVFLTARFALASLVLLVPAIVRGRWLPPRGARRMAAMTGLLMMGGYSIFYLLALERGIAPGVLATILGVQPILTLAIVERRWRPMRVAGLALSLTGLALVVCRGVGGAGLPVTGVACALTALVALTAG
;
A
#
# COMPACT_ATOMS: atom_id res chain seq x y z
N MET A 1 18.14 12.37 -27.27
CA MET A 1 16.78 11.88 -27.60
C MET A 1 16.58 10.53 -26.92
N VAL A 2 15.71 10.44 -25.91
CA VAL A 2 15.43 9.16 -25.24
C VAL A 2 14.76 8.22 -26.25
N SER A 3 15.32 7.03 -26.46
CA SER A 3 14.77 6.02 -27.36
C SER A 3 13.30 5.74 -27.01
N LEU A 4 12.42 5.72 -28.02
CA LEU A 4 10.99 5.40 -27.88
C LEU A 4 10.74 4.14 -27.04
N LYS A 5 11.63 3.13 -27.13
CA LYS A 5 11.58 1.91 -26.31
C LYS A 5 11.79 2.18 -24.81
N ARG A 6 12.68 3.11 -24.45
CA ARG A 6 12.91 3.50 -23.05
C ARG A 6 11.77 4.34 -22.50
N ALA A 7 11.20 5.23 -23.31
CA ALA A 7 10.02 6.00 -22.94
C ALA A 7 8.80 5.08 -22.72
N LEU A 8 8.54 4.16 -23.67
CA LEU A 8 7.47 3.16 -23.54
C LEU A 8 7.69 2.23 -22.35
N ALA A 9 8.92 1.81 -22.06
CA ALA A 9 9.22 0.99 -20.88
C ALA A 9 8.97 1.77 -19.58
N ALA A 10 9.37 3.04 -19.50
CA ALA A 10 9.19 3.85 -18.29
C ALA A 10 7.71 4.20 -18.03
N HIS A 11 6.99 4.65 -19.07
CA HIS A 11 5.58 5.01 -18.95
C HIS A 11 4.69 3.77 -18.81
N GLY A 12 4.98 2.70 -19.54
CA GLY A 12 4.22 1.44 -19.47
C GLY A 12 4.26 0.81 -18.08
N VAL A 13 5.43 0.77 -17.43
CA VAL A 13 5.55 0.24 -16.05
C VAL A 13 4.75 1.10 -15.07
N THR A 14 4.80 2.42 -15.20
CA THR A 14 4.08 3.34 -14.30
C THR A 14 2.57 3.17 -14.45
N SER A 15 2.05 3.14 -15.68
CA SER A 15 0.62 2.94 -15.94
C SER A 15 0.14 1.57 -15.47
N LEU A 16 0.92 0.51 -15.72
CA LEU A 16 0.59 -0.84 -15.27
C LEU A 16 0.57 -0.94 -13.74
N PHE A 17 1.52 -0.30 -13.07
CA PHE A 17 1.55 -0.21 -11.61
C PHE A 17 0.30 0.47 -11.08
N VAL A 18 -0.09 1.62 -11.64
CA VAL A 18 -1.31 2.34 -11.23
C VAL A 18 -2.55 1.46 -11.42
N LEU A 19 -2.69 0.81 -12.58
CA LEU A 19 -3.84 -0.07 -12.86
C LEU A 19 -3.92 -1.27 -11.89
N LEU A 20 -2.80 -1.98 -11.69
CA LEU A 20 -2.73 -3.12 -10.77
C LEU A 20 -2.98 -2.68 -9.31
N TRP A 21 -2.46 -1.52 -8.92
CA TRP A 21 -2.62 -1.00 -7.57
C TRP A 21 -4.06 -0.55 -7.30
N SER A 22 -4.63 0.27 -8.19
CA SER A 22 -6.01 0.77 -8.05
C SER A 22 -7.04 -0.36 -8.09
N SER A 23 -6.86 -1.37 -8.94
CA SER A 23 -7.74 -2.54 -8.96
C SER A 23 -7.62 -3.41 -7.71
N GLY A 24 -6.44 -3.45 -7.08
CA GLY A 24 -6.19 -4.25 -5.88
C GLY A 24 -7.14 -3.92 -4.71
N ALA A 25 -7.49 -2.65 -4.52
CA ALA A 25 -8.45 -2.25 -3.49
C ALA A 25 -9.87 -2.78 -3.76
N ILE A 26 -10.30 -2.76 -5.03
CA ILE A 26 -11.60 -3.28 -5.46
C ILE A 26 -11.66 -4.79 -5.28
N PHE A 27 -10.61 -5.51 -5.70
CA PHE A 27 -10.53 -6.96 -5.53
C PHE A 27 -10.43 -7.38 -4.06
N ALA A 28 -9.75 -6.59 -3.22
CA ALA A 28 -9.68 -6.84 -1.78
C ALA A 28 -11.08 -6.71 -1.15
N GLU A 29 -11.82 -5.65 -1.46
CA GLU A 29 -13.21 -5.49 -0.98
C GLU A 29 -14.10 -6.64 -1.49
N LEU A 30 -14.01 -6.98 -2.78
CA LEU A 30 -14.79 -8.06 -3.37
C LEU A 30 -14.44 -9.43 -2.76
N GLY A 31 -13.16 -9.68 -2.50
CA GLY A 31 -12.68 -10.91 -1.85
C GLY A 31 -13.22 -11.04 -0.42
N LEU A 32 -13.25 -9.93 0.32
CA LEU A 32 -13.77 -9.89 1.69
C LEU A 32 -15.28 -10.14 1.79
N ARG A 33 -16.03 -9.97 0.68
CA ARG A 33 -17.45 -10.38 0.63
C ARG A 33 -17.64 -11.90 0.65
N HIS A 34 -16.60 -12.67 0.32
CA HIS A 34 -16.67 -14.12 0.15
C HIS A 34 -15.75 -14.88 1.11
N ALA A 35 -14.76 -14.22 1.72
CA ALA A 35 -13.79 -14.83 2.63
C ALA A 35 -13.38 -13.85 3.73
N SER A 36 -12.94 -14.37 4.88
CA SER A 36 -12.36 -13.53 5.93
C SER A 36 -11.00 -12.95 5.51
N ALA A 37 -10.58 -11.86 6.16
CA ALA A 37 -9.33 -11.18 5.82
C ALA A 37 -8.11 -12.11 5.84
N PHE A 38 -8.01 -12.98 6.85
CA PHE A 38 -6.88 -13.89 6.98
C PHE A 38 -6.87 -14.98 5.92
N VAL A 39 -8.03 -15.52 5.53
CA VAL A 39 -8.09 -16.54 4.46
C VAL A 39 -7.69 -15.92 3.13
N PHE A 40 -8.22 -14.75 2.82
CA PHE A 40 -7.86 -14.02 1.60
C PHE A 40 -6.36 -13.68 1.57
N LEU A 41 -5.80 -13.23 2.71
CA LEU A 41 -4.39 -12.87 2.81
C LEU A 41 -3.46 -14.07 2.67
N THR A 42 -3.78 -15.19 3.32
CA THR A 42 -3.01 -16.43 3.21
C THR A 42 -3.01 -16.94 1.78
N ALA A 43 -4.17 -16.95 1.10
CA ALA A 43 -4.24 -17.35 -0.30
C ALA A 43 -3.42 -16.42 -1.20
N ARG A 44 -3.52 -15.09 -0.98
CA ARG A 44 -2.74 -14.09 -1.71
C ARG A 44 -1.24 -14.29 -1.55
N PHE A 45 -0.76 -14.51 -0.33
CA PHE A 45 0.68 -14.71 -0.09
C PHE A 45 1.15 -16.10 -0.53
N ALA A 46 0.34 -17.15 -0.41
CA ALA A 46 0.68 -18.46 -0.96
C ALA A 46 0.89 -18.38 -2.49
N LEU A 47 -0.02 -17.71 -3.19
CA LEU A 47 0.12 -17.48 -4.63
C LEU A 47 1.35 -16.63 -4.95
N ALA A 48 1.57 -15.52 -4.22
CA ALA A 48 2.73 -14.67 -4.41
C ALA A 48 4.05 -15.44 -4.19
N SER A 49 4.13 -16.26 -3.15
CA SER A 49 5.28 -17.13 -2.87
C SER A 49 5.52 -18.13 -3.99
N LEU A 50 4.48 -18.76 -4.54
CA LEU A 50 4.61 -19.69 -5.66
C LEU A 50 5.14 -18.99 -6.92
N VAL A 51 4.61 -17.80 -7.25
CA VAL A 51 5.06 -17.02 -8.40
C VAL A 51 6.51 -16.55 -8.23
N LEU A 52 6.89 -16.11 -7.01
CA LEU A 52 8.26 -15.68 -6.70
C LEU A 52 9.26 -16.84 -6.62
N LEU A 53 8.79 -18.08 -6.44
CA LEU A 53 9.64 -19.26 -6.42
C LEU A 53 10.31 -19.50 -7.79
N VAL A 54 9.59 -19.26 -8.89
CA VAL A 54 10.09 -19.43 -10.26
C VAL A 54 11.38 -18.62 -10.51
N PRO A 55 11.41 -17.28 -10.34
CA PRO A 55 12.63 -16.52 -10.51
C PRO A 55 13.69 -16.81 -9.45
N ALA A 56 13.30 -17.25 -8.24
CA ALA A 56 14.25 -17.66 -7.21
C ALA A 56 15.04 -18.91 -7.61
N ILE A 57 14.36 -19.93 -8.15
CA ILE A 57 14.97 -21.15 -8.69
C ILE A 57 15.86 -20.81 -9.89
N VAL A 58 15.33 -20.07 -10.88
CA VAL A 58 16.06 -19.73 -12.11
C VAL A 58 17.34 -18.93 -11.83
N ARG A 59 17.32 -18.05 -10.84
CA ARG A 59 18.50 -17.21 -10.50
C ARG A 59 19.41 -17.82 -9.44
N GLY A 60 19.00 -18.92 -8.79
CA GLY A 60 19.73 -19.53 -7.67
C GLY A 60 19.93 -18.62 -6.44
N ARG A 61 19.20 -17.50 -6.34
CA ARG A 61 19.37 -16.47 -5.31
C ARG A 61 18.16 -16.42 -4.40
N TRP A 62 18.23 -17.19 -3.32
CA TRP A 62 17.14 -17.38 -2.37
C TRP A 62 17.11 -16.34 -1.23
N LEU A 63 18.26 -15.80 -0.89
CA LEU A 63 18.42 -14.93 0.28
C LEU A 63 19.05 -13.59 -0.08
N PRO A 64 18.63 -12.50 0.58
CA PRO A 64 19.34 -11.23 0.52
C PRO A 64 20.80 -11.38 0.96
N PRO A 65 21.69 -10.46 0.53
CA PRO A 65 23.07 -10.40 1.01
C PRO A 65 23.14 -10.43 2.54
N ARG A 66 24.14 -11.12 3.10
CA ARG A 66 24.22 -11.43 4.56
C ARG A 66 24.04 -10.19 5.47
N GLY A 67 24.54 -9.02 5.08
CA GLY A 67 24.39 -7.77 5.83
C GLY A 67 23.01 -7.11 5.75
N ALA A 68 22.19 -7.43 4.75
CA ALA A 68 20.88 -6.82 4.52
C ALA A 68 19.71 -7.67 5.03
N ARG A 69 19.95 -8.92 5.46
CA ARG A 69 18.89 -9.88 5.79
C ARG A 69 17.98 -9.39 6.91
N ARG A 70 18.53 -8.86 8.00
CA ARG A 70 17.75 -8.36 9.13
C ARG A 70 16.84 -7.22 8.73
N MET A 71 17.39 -6.24 7.99
CA MET A 71 16.64 -5.09 7.49
C MET A 71 15.53 -5.54 6.54
N ALA A 72 15.85 -6.41 5.57
CA ALA A 72 14.87 -6.95 4.63
C ALA A 72 13.76 -7.73 5.33
N ALA A 73 14.09 -8.52 6.36
CA ALA A 73 13.10 -9.25 7.16
C ALA A 73 12.18 -8.30 7.95
N MET A 74 12.73 -7.24 8.57
CA MET A 74 11.94 -6.25 9.31
C MET A 74 11.03 -5.44 8.38
N THR A 75 11.56 -4.90 7.28
CA THR A 75 10.77 -4.18 6.28
C THR A 75 9.70 -5.10 5.69
N GLY A 76 10.03 -6.36 5.39
CA GLY A 76 9.05 -7.35 4.93
C GLY A 76 7.96 -7.63 5.97
N LEU A 77 8.32 -7.80 7.24
CA LEU A 77 7.37 -8.02 8.32
C LEU A 77 6.41 -6.85 8.49
N LEU A 78 6.92 -5.61 8.43
CA LEU A 78 6.13 -4.39 8.59
C LEU A 78 5.26 -4.10 7.35
N MET A 79 5.85 -4.09 6.15
CA MET A 79 5.14 -3.76 4.92
C MET A 79 4.28 -4.90 4.38
N MET A 80 4.77 -6.13 4.35
CA MET A 80 3.99 -7.24 3.81
C MET A 80 3.10 -7.87 4.89
N GLY A 81 3.61 -8.04 6.11
CA GLY A 81 2.80 -8.56 7.22
C GLY A 81 1.87 -7.50 7.80
N GLY A 82 2.43 -6.58 8.58
CA GLY A 82 1.69 -5.60 9.37
C GLY A 82 0.70 -4.78 8.54
N TYR A 83 1.19 -4.07 7.52
CA TYR A 83 0.35 -3.26 6.65
C TYR A 83 -0.76 -4.10 6.00
N SER A 84 -0.45 -5.26 5.39
CA SER A 84 -1.48 -6.03 4.67
C SER A 84 -2.55 -6.62 5.61
N ILE A 85 -2.16 -7.08 6.81
CA ILE A 85 -3.09 -7.60 7.82
C ILE A 85 -4.04 -6.48 8.25
N PHE A 86 -3.50 -5.35 8.70
CA PHE A 86 -4.33 -4.26 9.22
C PHE A 86 -5.12 -3.54 8.12
N TYR A 87 -4.61 -3.53 6.89
CA TYR A 87 -5.34 -3.05 5.71
C TYR A 87 -6.61 -3.86 5.47
N LEU A 88 -6.51 -5.21 5.39
CA LEU A 88 -7.68 -6.05 5.16
C LEU A 88 -8.62 -6.08 6.36
N LEU A 89 -8.09 -6.05 7.58
CA LEU A 89 -8.93 -5.94 8.79
C LEU A 89 -9.72 -4.62 8.83
N ALA A 90 -9.13 -3.51 8.37
CA ALA A 90 -9.85 -2.24 8.29
C ALA A 90 -11.04 -2.33 7.31
N LEU A 91 -10.81 -2.94 6.14
CA LEU A 91 -11.88 -3.19 5.15
C LEU A 91 -12.95 -4.14 5.69
N GLU A 92 -12.55 -5.25 6.31
CA GLU A 92 -13.46 -6.24 6.91
C GLU A 92 -14.31 -5.62 8.04
N ARG A 93 -13.74 -4.65 8.79
CA ARG A 93 -14.45 -3.89 9.83
C ARG A 93 -15.34 -2.77 9.28
N GLY A 94 -15.52 -2.67 7.96
CA GLY A 94 -16.47 -1.76 7.33
C GLY A 94 -15.89 -0.40 6.93
N ILE A 95 -14.57 -0.23 6.91
CA ILE A 95 -13.96 0.98 6.33
C ILE A 95 -14.03 0.86 4.80
N ALA A 96 -14.68 1.84 4.16
CA ALA A 96 -14.71 1.91 2.70
C ALA A 96 -13.28 2.07 2.13
N PRO A 97 -12.95 1.43 0.99
CA PRO A 97 -11.61 1.53 0.41
C PRO A 97 -11.16 2.96 0.14
N GLY A 98 -12.09 3.86 -0.20
CA GLY A 98 -11.80 5.28 -0.34
C GLY A 98 -11.25 5.91 0.94
N VAL A 99 -11.92 5.69 2.08
CA VAL A 99 -11.47 6.23 3.38
C VAL A 99 -10.10 5.69 3.74
N LEU A 100 -9.91 4.39 3.57
CA LEU A 100 -8.64 3.73 3.83
C LEU A 100 -7.53 4.31 2.94
N ALA A 101 -7.82 4.56 1.66
CA ALA A 101 -6.88 5.19 0.74
C ALA A 101 -6.52 6.63 1.16
N THR A 102 -7.46 7.42 1.66
CA THR A 102 -7.19 8.76 2.20
C THR A 102 -6.27 8.71 3.42
N ILE A 103 -6.56 7.82 4.38
CA ILE A 103 -5.75 7.64 5.60
C ILE A 103 -4.32 7.25 5.22
N LEU A 104 -4.17 6.25 4.35
CA LEU A 104 -2.85 5.78 3.89
C LEU A 104 -2.15 6.82 3.02
N GLY A 105 -2.91 7.64 2.30
CA GLY A 105 -2.40 8.76 1.50
C GLY A 105 -1.65 9.80 2.32
N VAL A 106 -1.81 9.83 3.66
CA VAL A 106 -1.07 10.70 4.57
C VAL A 106 0.39 10.25 4.76
N GLN A 107 0.73 9.00 4.44
CA GLN A 107 2.09 8.44 4.58
C GLN A 107 3.21 9.35 4.03
N PRO A 108 3.10 9.99 2.86
CA PRO A 108 4.16 10.85 2.33
C PRO A 108 4.42 12.09 3.20
N ILE A 109 3.39 12.63 3.87
CA ILE A 109 3.56 13.72 4.84
C ILE A 109 4.34 13.22 6.06
N LEU A 110 3.96 12.07 6.62
CA LEU A 110 4.65 11.48 7.76
C LEU A 110 6.12 11.17 7.43
N THR A 111 6.34 10.57 6.26
CA THR A 111 7.69 10.25 5.77
C THR A 111 8.53 11.51 5.60
N LEU A 112 7.94 12.57 5.03
CA LEU A 112 8.61 13.87 4.91
C LEU A 112 8.96 14.43 6.29
N ALA A 113 8.03 14.39 7.25
CA ALA A 113 8.24 14.92 8.59
C ALA A 113 9.34 14.19 9.37
N ILE A 114 9.50 12.88 9.13
CA ILE A 114 10.50 12.04 9.79
C ILE A 114 11.88 12.18 9.14
N VAL A 115 11.93 12.16 7.80
CA VAL A 115 13.20 12.04 7.06
C VAL A 115 13.80 13.39 6.70
N GLU A 116 12.96 14.38 6.37
CA GLU A 116 13.43 15.66 5.84
C GLU A 116 13.66 16.67 6.97
N ARG A 117 14.90 17.16 7.08
CA ARG A 117 15.26 18.20 8.06
C ARG A 117 14.87 19.61 7.62
N ARG A 118 14.63 19.84 6.31
CA ARG A 118 14.32 21.16 5.75
C ARG A 118 13.01 21.14 4.96
N TRP A 119 12.03 21.85 5.50
CA TRP A 119 10.68 21.89 4.94
C TRP A 119 10.64 22.94 3.83
N ARG A 120 10.68 22.49 2.57
CA ARG A 120 10.43 23.38 1.43
C ARG A 120 8.92 23.66 1.36
N PRO A 121 8.47 24.93 1.49
CA PRO A 121 7.05 25.25 1.55
C PRO A 121 6.28 24.79 0.30
N MET A 122 6.92 24.86 -0.88
CA MET A 122 6.34 24.38 -2.14
C MET A 122 6.03 22.87 -2.13
N ARG A 123 6.87 22.06 -1.47
CA ARG A 123 6.67 20.60 -1.38
C ARG A 123 5.49 20.28 -0.47
N VAL A 124 5.39 20.99 0.66
CA VAL A 124 4.28 20.85 1.61
C VAL A 124 2.96 21.28 0.96
N ALA A 125 2.96 22.38 0.20
CA ALA A 125 1.79 22.85 -0.53
C ALA A 125 1.30 21.82 -1.58
N GLY A 126 2.22 21.23 -2.34
CA GLY A 126 1.87 20.17 -3.31
C GLY A 126 1.28 18.91 -2.65
N LEU A 127 1.82 18.51 -1.48
CA LEU A 127 1.29 17.41 -0.67
C LEU A 127 -0.09 17.71 -0.08
N ALA A 128 -0.28 18.92 0.45
CA ALA A 128 -1.57 19.36 0.96
C ALA A 128 -2.61 19.35 -0.17
N LEU A 129 -2.28 19.90 -1.34
CA LEU A 129 -3.16 19.93 -2.50
C LEU A 129 -3.57 18.53 -2.98
N SER A 130 -2.63 17.59 -3.08
CA SER A 130 -2.92 16.22 -3.52
C SER A 130 -3.79 15.47 -2.51
N LEU A 131 -3.54 15.64 -1.20
CA LEU A 131 -4.36 15.07 -0.14
C LEU A 131 -5.76 15.65 -0.10
N THR A 132 -5.92 16.96 -0.30
CA THR A 132 -7.25 17.59 -0.40
C THR A 132 -8.02 17.01 -1.58
N GLY A 133 -7.38 16.86 -2.74
CA GLY A 133 -8.01 16.21 -3.90
C GLY A 133 -8.46 14.78 -3.60
N LEU A 134 -7.61 13.98 -2.96
CA LEU A 134 -7.95 12.61 -2.55
C LEU A 134 -9.12 12.59 -1.54
N ALA A 135 -9.09 13.45 -0.53
CA ALA A 135 -10.14 13.56 0.48
C ALA A 135 -11.49 13.92 -0.16
N LEU A 136 -11.52 14.86 -1.11
CA LEU A 136 -12.74 15.26 -1.82
C LEU A 136 -13.36 14.12 -2.63
N VAL A 137 -12.54 13.34 -3.35
CA VAL A 137 -13.00 12.17 -4.10
C VAL A 137 -13.63 11.14 -3.17
N VAL A 138 -13.03 10.96 -1.99
CA VAL A 138 -13.47 9.97 -1.02
C VAL A 138 -14.71 10.42 -0.25
N CYS A 139 -14.80 11.68 0.18
CA CYS A 139 -15.99 12.23 0.84
C CYS A 139 -17.26 12.08 -0.01
N ARG A 140 -17.14 12.08 -1.35
CA ARG A 140 -18.28 11.78 -2.23
C ARG A 140 -18.67 10.31 -2.29
N GLY A 141 -17.73 9.40 -2.02
CA GLY A 141 -17.97 7.95 -2.00
C GLY A 141 -18.45 7.41 -0.64
N VAL A 142 -18.21 8.13 0.45
CA VAL A 142 -18.63 7.75 1.80
C VAL A 142 -20.03 8.29 2.05
N GLY A 143 -21.05 7.51 1.67
CA GLY A 143 -22.42 7.74 2.15
C GLY A 143 -22.42 7.79 3.68
N GLY A 144 -23.23 8.67 4.28
CA GLY A 144 -23.16 9.14 5.68
C GLY A 144 -23.25 8.14 6.84
N ALA A 145 -22.86 6.88 6.64
CA ALA A 145 -22.59 5.93 7.71
C ALA A 145 -21.32 6.32 8.48
N GLY A 146 -21.41 6.33 9.81
CA GLY A 146 -20.27 6.64 10.69
C GLY A 146 -19.13 5.63 10.54
N LEU A 147 -17.90 6.06 10.85
CA LEU A 147 -16.72 5.22 10.75
C LEU A 147 -16.56 4.33 11.99
N PRO A 148 -16.49 3.00 11.84
CA PRO A 148 -16.26 2.10 12.95
C PRO A 148 -14.88 2.33 13.56
N VAL A 149 -14.84 2.63 14.86
CA VAL A 149 -13.61 2.96 15.61
C VAL A 149 -12.54 1.88 15.45
N THR A 150 -12.94 0.60 15.48
CA THR A 150 -12.00 -0.51 15.35
C THR A 150 -11.40 -0.61 13.95
N GLY A 151 -12.15 -0.26 12.91
CA GLY A 151 -11.65 -0.19 11.54
C GLY A 151 -10.67 0.97 11.36
N VAL A 152 -10.97 2.14 11.95
CA VAL A 152 -10.04 3.29 11.95
C VAL A 152 -8.75 2.96 12.68
N ALA A 153 -8.81 2.30 13.83
CA ALA A 153 -7.62 1.85 14.56
C ALA A 153 -6.74 0.91 13.72
N CYS A 154 -7.35 -0.04 13.01
CA CYS A 154 -6.63 -0.90 12.05
C CYS A 154 -6.00 -0.06 10.92
N ALA A 155 -6.74 0.87 10.31
CA ALA A 155 -6.21 1.72 9.24
C ALA A 155 -4.99 2.54 9.69
N LEU A 156 -5.03 3.11 10.91
CA LEU A 156 -3.91 3.85 11.48
C LEU A 156 -2.72 2.93 11.78
N THR A 157 -2.96 1.72 12.26
CA THR A 157 -1.90 0.74 12.51
C THR A 157 -1.24 0.30 11.20
N ALA A 158 -2.03 0.13 10.13
CA ALA A 158 -1.52 -0.12 8.78
C ALA A 158 -0.64 1.04 8.29
N LEU A 159 -1.06 2.29 8.52
CA LEU A 159 -0.29 3.48 8.18
C LEU A 159 1.06 3.53 8.92
N VAL A 160 1.06 3.23 10.21
CA VAL A 160 2.30 3.18 11.02
C VAL A 160 3.23 2.09 10.52
N ALA A 161 2.71 0.88 10.29
CA ALA A 161 3.50 -0.23 9.76
C ALA A 161 4.10 0.09 8.39
N LEU A 162 3.33 0.76 7.52
CA LEU A 162 3.79 1.19 6.19
C LEU A 162 4.83 2.32 6.26
N THR A 163 4.74 3.22 7.24
CA THR A 163 5.66 4.35 7.41
C THR A 163 6.98 3.92 8.07
N ALA A 164 6.93 2.96 9.00
CA ALA A 164 8.09 2.48 9.74
C ALA A 164 8.91 1.41 9.01
N GLY A 165 8.28 0.67 8.09
CA GLY A 165 8.92 -0.40 7.31
C GLY A 165 9.83 0.11 6.21
#